data_AF-A0A3D3X1A5-F1
#
_entry.id   AF-A0A3D3X1A5-F1
#
_cell.length_a   1.000
_cell.length_b   1.000
_cell.length_c   1.000
_cell.angle_alpha   90.00
_cell.angle_beta   90.00
_cell.angle_gamma   90.00
#
_symmetry.space_group_name_H-M   'P 1'
#
loop_
_entity.id
_entity.type
_entity.pdbx_description
1 polymer ?
#
loop_
_entity_poly.entity_id
_entity_poly.type
_entity_poly.pdbx_seq_one_letter_code
_entity_poly.pdbx_strand_id
1 'polypeptide(L)' 'MRRVTIKNKEGKTLIEIPLTLGVVGAVLLPTLAAIGAIAALVTECTIVVEKIEEADEPPES' A
#
# COMPACT_ATOMS: atom_id res chain seq x y z
N MET A 1 -12.28 -3.59 0.90
CA MET A 1 -11.46 -2.41 0.57
C MET A 1 -10.06 -2.89 0.25
N ARG A 2 -9.45 -2.50 -0.87
CA ARG A 2 -8.07 -2.93 -1.18
C ARG A 2 -7.04 -2.06 -0.46
N ARG A 3 -6.10 -2.67 0.25
CA ARG A 3 -5.03 -1.99 1.00
C ARG A 3 -3.65 -2.49 0.55
N VAL A 4 -2.66 -1.63 0.68
CA VAL A 4 -1.24 -1.95 0.44
C VAL A 4 -0.52 -1.79 1.76
N THR A 5 0.20 -2.85 2.14
CA THR A 5 0.92 -2.89 3.42
C THR A 5 2.40 -3.07 3.13
N ILE A 6 3.21 -2.08 3.52
CA ILE A 6 4.67 -2.16 3.39
C ILE A 6 5.22 -2.80 4.67
N LYS A 7 5.94 -3.91 4.53
CA LYS A 7 6.58 -4.62 5.64
C LYS A 7 8.11 -4.60 5.44
N ASN A 8 8.86 -4.51 6.52
CA ASN A 8 10.32 -4.64 6.47
C ASN A 8 10.73 -6.13 6.41
N LYS A 9 12.02 -6.43 6.18
CA LYS A 9 12.61 -7.78 6.20
C LYS A 9 12.29 -8.57 7.49
N GLU A 10 12.06 -7.87 8.61
CA GLU A 10 11.63 -8.48 9.88
C GLU A 10 10.13 -8.84 9.94
N GLY A 11 9.37 -8.61 8.87
CA GLY A 11 7.91 -8.85 8.83
C GLY A 11 7.06 -7.80 9.56
N LYS A 12 7.68 -6.78 10.16
CA LYS A 12 7.00 -5.65 10.80
C LYS A 12 6.32 -4.76 9.76
N THR A 13 5.06 -4.45 9.97
CA THR A 13 4.31 -3.46 9.18
C THR A 13 4.83 -2.05 9.45
N LEU A 14 5.30 -1.37 8.41
CA LEU A 14 5.76 0.03 8.47
C LEU A 14 4.64 0.99 8.10
N ILE A 15 3.86 0.65 7.08
CA ILE A 15 2.79 1.52 6.58
C ILE A 15 1.66 0.67 6.01
N GLU A 16 0.42 1.10 6.24
CA GLU A 16 -0.79 0.55 5.62
C GLU A 16 -1.56 1.71 4.99
N ILE A 17 -1.81 1.63 3.68
CA ILE A 17 -2.53 2.66 2.94
C ILE A 17 -3.55 2.02 1.98
N PRO A 18 -4.75 2.60 1.80
CA PRO A 18 -5.71 2.11 0.82
C PRO A 18 -5.24 2.37 -0.61
N LEU A 19 -5.52 1.43 -1.53
CA LEU A 19 -5.13 1.56 -2.95
C LEU A 19 -5.74 2.79 -3.63
N THR A 20 -6.91 3.23 -3.17
CA THR A 20 -7.61 4.41 -3.72
C THR A 20 -6.76 5.68 -3.60
N LEU A 21 -6.06 5.88 -2.47
CA LEU A 21 -5.13 6.99 -2.30
C LEU A 21 -3.94 6.88 -3.25
N GLY A 22 -3.40 5.66 -3.43
CA GLY A 22 -2.31 5.41 -4.37
C GLY A 22 -2.68 5.72 -5.82
N VAL A 23 -3.88 5.36 -6.26
CA VAL A 23 -4.35 5.62 -7.64
C VAL A 23 -4.56 7.11 -7.88
N VAL A 24 -5.22 7.82 -6.95
CA VAL A 24 -5.43 9.27 -7.09
C VAL A 24 -4.09 10.02 -7.05
N GLY A 25 -3.18 9.63 -6.15
CA GLY A 25 -1.85 10.20 -6.04
C GLY A 25 -0.96 9.92 -7.26
N ALA A 26 -1.03 8.72 -7.84
CA ALA A 26 -0.23 8.37 -9.02
C ALA A 26 -0.61 9.18 -10.27
N VAL A 27 -1.87 9.60 -10.39
CA VAL A 27 -2.33 10.47 -11.48
C VAL A 27 -1.81 11.90 -11.31
N LEU A 28 -1.86 12.43 -10.08
CA LEU A 28 -1.55 13.84 -9.81
C LEU A 28 -0.06 14.11 -9.54
N LEU A 29 0.69 13.09 -9.08
CA LEU A 29 2.08 13.23 -8.61
C LEU A 29 3.04 12.21 -9.27
N PRO A 30 3.11 12.14 -10.61
CA PRO A 30 3.93 11.15 -11.31
C PRO A 30 5.43 11.29 -10.98
N THR A 31 5.92 12.52 -10.79
CA THR A 31 7.33 12.76 -10.44
C THR A 31 7.69 12.25 -9.05
N LEU A 32 6.81 12.45 -8.05
CA LEU A 32 7.03 11.90 -6.70
C LEU A 32 6.94 10.37 -6.69
N ALA A 33 6.04 9.79 -7.49
CA ALA A 33 5.94 8.34 -7.63
C ALA A 33 7.23 7.72 -8.19
N ALA A 34 7.85 8.35 -9.20
CA ALA A 34 9.13 7.89 -9.74
C ALA A 34 10.24 7.91 -8.68
N ILE A 35 10.33 9.00 -7.91
CA ILE A 35 11.31 9.11 -6.80
C ILE A 35 11.05 8.04 -5.73
N GLY A 36 9.78 7.86 -5.33
CA GLY A 36 9.38 6.86 -4.35
C GLY A 36 9.68 5.43 -4.80
N ALA A 37 9.48 5.12 -6.09
CA ALA A 37 9.83 3.82 -6.66
C ALA A 37 11.34 3.55 -6.62
N ILE A 38 12.16 4.55 -6.98
CA ILE A 38 13.61 4.44 -6.88
C ILE A 38 14.04 4.26 -5.42
N ALA A 39 13.49 5.05 -4.50
CA ALA A 39 13.77 4.93 -3.08
C ALA A 39 13.44 3.51 -2.58
N ALA A 40 12.25 2.99 -2.89
CA ALA A 40 11.83 1.65 -2.49
C ALA A 40 12.78 0.54 -2.98
N LEU A 41 13.26 0.64 -4.23
CA LEU A 41 14.24 -0.30 -4.79
C LEU A 41 15.58 -0.24 -4.05
N VAL A 42 16.03 0.97 -3.67
CA VAL A 42 17.29 1.18 -2.95
C VAL A 42 17.21 0.70 -1.50
N THR A 43 16.09 0.91 -0.82
CA THR A 43 15.89 0.50 0.58
C THR A 43 15.51 -0.98 0.76
N GLU A 44 15.56 -1.81 -0.28
CA GLU A 44 15.22 -3.25 -0.23
C GLU A 44 13.91 -3.54 0.54
N CYS A 45 12.87 -2.74 0.32
CA CYS A 45 11.58 -2.93 1.00
C CYS A 45 10.77 -4.04 0.32
N THR A 46 10.16 -4.93 1.11
CA THR A 46 9.25 -5.95 0.58
C THR A 46 7.84 -5.39 0.46
N ILE A 47 7.30 -5.35 -0.76
CA ILE A 47 5.92 -4.93 -1.01
C ILE A 47 5.01 -6.13 -0.84
N VAL A 48 4.18 -6.13 0.22
CA VAL A 48 3.17 -7.16 0.45
C VAL A 48 1.80 -6.60 0.10
N VAL A 49 1.19 -7.13 -0.97
CA VAL A 49 -0.16 -6.74 -1.36
C VAL A 49 -1.15 -7.69 -0.70
N GLU A 50 -1.73 -7.26 0.42
CA GLU A 50 -2.81 -8.00 1.08
C GLU A 50 -4.16 -7.58 0.47
N LYS A 51 -4.71 -8.45 -0.36
CA LYS A 51 -6.08 -8.30 -0.87
C LYS A 51 -7.04 -8.80 0.20
N ILE A 52 -7.43 -7.94 1.12
CA ILE A 52 -8.63 -8.18 1.94
C ILE A 52 -9.87 -7.98 1.06
N GLU A 53 -10.46 -9.09 0.64
CA GLU A 53 -11.86 -9.14 0.28
C GLU A 53 -12.62 -8.85 1.57
N GLU A 54 -13.14 -7.63 1.70
CA GLU A 54 -14.14 -7.39 2.73
C GLU A 54 -15.33 -8.25 2.33
N ALA A 55 -15.57 -9.28 3.14
CA ALA A 55 -16.91 -9.74 3.40
C ALA A 55 -17.74 -8.49 3.70
N ASP A 56 -18.66 -8.24 2.77
CA ASP A 56 -19.89 -7.53 3.03
C ASP A 56 -20.58 -8.25 4.20
N GLU A 57 -20.45 -7.75 5.43
CA GLU A 57 -21.31 -8.11 6.57
C GLU A 57 -21.05 -7.15 7.75
N PRO A 58 -21.80 -6.05 7.87
CA PRO A 58 -22.04 -5.48 9.19
C PRO A 58 -22.82 -6.52 10.01
N PRO A 59 -22.38 -6.90 11.23
CA PRO A 59 -23.31 -7.46 12.20
C PRO A 59 -24.21 -6.31 12.66
N GLU A 60 -25.28 -6.07 11.90
CA GLU A 60 -26.50 -5.50 12.46
C GLU A 60 -27.08 -6.54 13.43
N SER A 61 -26.96 -6.29 14.72
CA SER A 61 -27.82 -6.85 15.77
C SER A 61 -27.81 -5.93 16.99
#